data_AF-A0A1W6SS90-F1
#
_entry.id   AF-A0A1W6SS90-F1
#
_cell.length_a   1.000
_cell.length_b   1.000
_cell.length_c   1.000
_cell.angle_alpha   90.00
_cell.angle_beta   90.00
_cell.angle_gamma   90.00
#
_symmetry.space_group_name_H-M   'P 1'
#
loop_
_entity.id
_entity.type
_entity.pdbx_description
1 polymer ?
#
loop_
_entity_poly.entity_id
_entity_poly.type
_entity_poly.pdbx_seq_one_letter_code
_entity_poly.pdbx_strand_id
1 'polypeptide(L)'
;MTDDLVEQIAAAVADRLNPRDGLWSAKTIAAYMDIEGKNPGRQVLERFAPHPGFPKAIRVPVAGGGRGHPRWKESEIRKWWERYKDVN
;
A
#
# COMPACT_ATOMS: atom_id res chain seq x y z
N MET A 1 -5.01 -19.20 -32.14
CA MET A 1 -3.54 -19.03 -32.25
C MET A 1 -3.08 -17.71 -31.67
N THR A 2 -3.85 -16.62 -31.79
CA THR A 2 -3.60 -15.33 -31.15
C THR A 2 -3.71 -15.35 -29.61
N ASP A 3 -4.66 -16.10 -29.04
CA ASP A 3 -4.83 -16.18 -27.58
C ASP A 3 -3.62 -16.80 -26.88
N ASP A 4 -2.98 -17.79 -27.49
CA ASP A 4 -1.80 -18.46 -26.91
C ASP A 4 -0.60 -17.52 -26.78
N LEU A 5 -0.42 -16.61 -27.75
CA LEU A 5 0.62 -15.60 -27.70
C LEU A 5 0.32 -14.52 -26.64
N VAL A 6 -0.94 -14.13 -26.51
CA VAL A 6 -1.37 -13.17 -25.47
C VAL A 6 -1.11 -13.75 -24.07
N GLU A 7 -1.46 -15.01 -23.84
CA GLU A 7 -1.22 -15.70 -22.56
C GLU A 7 0.29 -15.84 -22.26
N GLN A 8 1.10 -16.18 -23.26
CA GLN A 8 2.56 -16.25 -23.11
C GLN A 8 3.17 -14.89 -22.76
N ILE A 9 2.70 -13.81 -23.38
CA ILE A 9 3.16 -12.46 -23.06
C ILE A 9 2.71 -12.05 -21.66
N ALA A 10 1.45 -12.31 -21.30
CA ALA A 10 0.92 -11.99 -19.96
C ALA A 10 1.73 -12.69 -18.85
N ALA A 11 2.00 -13.99 -19.01
CA ALA A 11 2.81 -14.76 -18.07
C ALA A 11 4.25 -14.23 -17.98
N ALA A 12 4.89 -13.96 -19.12
CA ALA A 12 6.26 -13.45 -19.17
C ALA A 12 6.41 -12.03 -18.60
N VAL A 13 5.35 -11.23 -18.62
CA VAL A 13 5.28 -9.91 -17.98
C VAL A 13 5.05 -10.06 -16.47
N ALA A 14 4.12 -10.92 -16.04
CA ALA A 14 3.86 -11.17 -14.63
C ALA A 14 5.11 -11.66 -13.88
N ASP A 15 5.85 -12.60 -14.46
CA ASP A 15 7.10 -13.12 -13.89
C ASP A 15 8.18 -12.04 -13.75
N ARG A 16 8.30 -11.16 -14.75
CA ARG A 16 9.28 -10.07 -14.74
C ARG A 16 8.91 -8.95 -13.78
N LEU A 17 7.62 -8.69 -13.62
CA LEU A 17 7.15 -7.62 -12.75
C LEU A 17 7.28 -7.97 -11.26
N ASN A 18 7.43 -9.27 -10.91
CA ASN A 18 7.53 -9.82 -9.55
C ASN A 18 7.16 -8.78 -8.49
N PRO A 19 5.87 -8.47 -8.35
CA PRO A 19 5.42 -7.28 -7.62
C PRO A 19 5.87 -7.44 -6.17
N ARG A 20 6.99 -6.82 -5.83
CA ARG A 20 7.50 -6.83 -4.47
C ARG A 20 6.46 -6.15 -3.61
N ASP A 21 6.02 -6.82 -2.55
CA ASP A 21 5.13 -6.24 -1.55
C ASP A 21 5.78 -4.95 -1.01
N GLY A 22 5.30 -3.83 -1.52
CA GLY A 22 5.94 -2.54 -1.39
C GLY A 22 5.71 -1.93 -0.02
N LEU A 23 6.63 -1.07 0.40
CA LEU A 23 6.45 -0.23 1.59
C LEU A 23 5.81 1.10 1.21
N TRP A 24 4.49 1.17 1.34
CA TRP A 24 3.70 2.35 1.05
C TRP A 24 3.90 3.44 2.11
N SER A 25 3.90 4.69 1.64
CA SER A 25 3.85 5.87 2.50
C SER A 25 2.41 6.22 2.84
N ALA A 26 2.20 7.07 3.85
CA ALA A 26 0.87 7.58 4.18
C ALA A 26 0.20 8.29 2.97
N LYS A 27 0.99 8.98 2.13
CA LYS A 27 0.48 9.61 0.90
C LYS A 27 0.04 8.57 -0.14
N THR A 28 0.80 7.49 -0.28
CA THR A 28 0.48 6.39 -1.21
C THR A 28 -0.79 5.67 -0.77
N ILE A 29 -0.93 5.40 0.53
CA ILE A 29 -2.15 4.81 1.10
C ILE A 29 -3.36 5.73 0.84
N ALA A 30 -3.20 7.03 1.07
CA ALA A 30 -4.29 7.97 0.85
C ALA A 30 -4.75 8.00 -0.61
N ALA A 31 -3.80 7.96 -1.56
CA ALA A 31 -4.10 7.87 -2.98
C ALA A 31 -4.80 6.55 -3.35
N TYR A 32 -4.38 5.42 -2.77
CA TYR A 32 -5.03 4.13 -2.99
C TYR A 32 -6.48 4.08 -2.46
N MET A 33 -6.78 4.85 -1.42
CA MET A 33 -8.11 4.95 -0.82
C MET A 33 -8.97 6.08 -1.44
N ASP A 34 -8.50 6.71 -2.52
CA ASP A 34 -9.13 7.88 -3.16
C ASP A 34 -9.40 9.03 -2.17
N ILE A 35 -8.53 9.21 -1.17
CA ILE A 35 -8.64 10.29 -0.19
C ILE A 35 -8.03 11.56 -0.78
N GLU A 36 -8.91 12.50 -1.12
CA GLU A 36 -8.54 13.82 -1.62
C GLU A 36 -8.55 14.90 -0.52
N GLY A 37 -7.74 15.95 -0.72
CA GLY A 37 -7.72 17.12 0.16
C GLY A 37 -6.35 17.79 0.25
N LYS A 38 -6.25 18.85 1.07
CA LYS A 38 -5.03 19.66 1.21
C LYS A 38 -3.83 18.88 1.77
N ASN A 39 -4.06 17.82 2.56
CA ASN A 39 -3.00 16.99 3.11
C ASN A 39 -3.47 15.54 3.35
N PRO A 40 -3.57 14.72 2.29
CA PRO A 40 -4.23 13.41 2.34
C PRO A 40 -3.44 12.39 3.19
N GLY A 41 -2.11 12.46 3.18
CA GLY A 41 -1.28 11.60 4.05
C GLY A 41 -1.48 11.87 5.55
N ARG A 42 -1.80 13.11 5.94
CA ARG A 42 -2.10 13.45 7.33
C ARG A 42 -3.40 12.79 7.80
N GLN A 43 -4.41 12.72 6.94
CA GLN A 43 -5.66 12.02 7.26
C GLN A 43 -5.41 10.53 7.52
N VAL A 44 -4.54 9.88 6.75
CA VAL A 44 -4.12 8.49 7.01
C VAL A 44 -3.48 8.35 8.38
N LEU A 45 -2.57 9.25 8.75
CA LEU A 45 -1.88 9.20 10.05
C LEU A 45 -2.81 9.47 11.24
N GLU A 46 -3.76 10.39 11.10
CA GLU A 46 -4.57 10.87 12.22
C GLU A 46 -5.90 10.14 12.38
N ARG A 47 -6.48 9.63 11.28
CA ARG A 47 -7.83 9.02 11.30
C ARG A 47 -7.80 7.52 11.12
N PHE A 48 -6.92 7.01 10.24
CA PHE A 48 -6.92 5.60 9.86
C PHE A 48 -5.87 4.79 10.65
N ALA A 49 -4.65 5.30 10.78
CA ALA A 49 -3.58 4.62 11.50
C ALA A 49 -3.89 4.32 12.98
N PRO A 50 -4.67 5.13 13.71
CA PRO A 50 -5.09 4.80 15.07
C PRO A 50 -6.23 3.77 15.16
N HIS A 51 -6.88 3.44 14.04
CA HIS A 51 -8.03 2.55 14.05
C HIS A 51 -7.62 1.13 14.50
N PRO A 52 -8.40 0.48 15.38
CA PRO A 52 -8.17 -0.91 15.74
C PRO A 52 -8.09 -1.80 14.49
N GLY A 53 -7.02 -2.59 14.38
CA GLY A 53 -6.80 -3.48 13.25
C GLY A 53 -6.12 -2.85 12.03
N PHE A 54 -5.79 -1.56 12.04
CA PHE A 54 -4.97 -0.95 10.99
C PHE A 54 -3.55 -1.57 10.98
N PRO A 55 -2.91 -1.76 9.81
CA PRO A 55 -1.58 -2.37 9.71
C PRO A 55 -0.49 -1.66 10.51
N LYS A 56 0.48 -2.44 11.01
CA LYS A 56 1.56 -1.93 11.86
C LYS A 56 2.57 -1.13 11.03
N ALA A 57 2.87 0.09 11.49
CA ALA A 57 3.88 0.92 10.85
C ALA A 57 5.30 0.34 11.01
N ILE A 58 6.00 0.25 9.88
CA ILE A 58 7.43 -0.06 9.78
C ILE A 58 8.18 1.26 9.69
N ARG A 59 9.15 1.47 10.58
CA ARG A 59 10.01 2.67 10.57
C ARG A 59 11.42 2.25 10.19
N VAL A 60 11.82 2.59 8.97
CA VAL A 60 13.16 2.30 8.49
C VAL A 60 14.14 3.22 9.22
N PRO A 61 15.29 2.72 9.70
CA PRO A 61 16.35 3.56 10.26
C PRO A 61 16.86 4.54 9.20
N VAL A 62 17.05 5.80 9.57
CA VAL A 62 17.70 6.79 8.71
C VAL A 62 19.19 6.83 9.01
N ALA A 63 20.01 6.91 7.96
CA ALA A 63 21.45 7.13 8.08
C ALA A 63 21.68 8.48 8.77
N GLY A 64 22.24 8.47 9.98
CA GLY A 64 22.40 9.66 10.84
C GLY A 64 21.69 9.58 12.19
N GLY A 65 20.91 8.53 12.45
CA GLY A 65 20.25 8.33 13.74
C GLY A 65 18.91 9.08 13.80
N GLY A 66 17.81 8.33 13.79
CA GLY A 66 16.47 8.87 13.83
C GLY A 66 15.42 7.84 13.44
N ARG A 67 14.16 8.14 13.71
CA ARG A 67 13.02 7.34 13.24
C ARG A 67 12.61 7.83 11.87
N GLY A 68 12.78 7.00 10.83
CA GLY A 68 12.25 7.30 9.50
C GLY A 68 10.73 7.46 9.51
N HIS A 69 10.21 8.07 8.45
CA HIS A 69 8.78 8.17 8.23
C HIS A 69 8.14 6.77 8.27
N PRO A 70 6.95 6.62 8.89
CA PRO A 70 6.27 5.34 8.93
C PRO A 70 5.91 4.88 7.51
N ARG A 71 6.08 3.59 7.29
CA ARG A 71 5.70 2.87 6.07
C ARG A 71 4.84 1.67 6.43
N TRP A 72 4.07 1.17 5.49
CA TRP A 72 3.21 0.00 5.68
C TRP A 72 3.36 -0.95 4.51
N LYS A 73 3.18 -2.24 4.77
CA LYS A 73 3.11 -3.23 3.70
C LYS A 73 1.85 -3.00 2.88
N GLU A 74 2.02 -2.96 1.57
CA GLU A 74 0.94 -2.84 0.62
C GLU A 74 -0.12 -3.94 0.82
N SER A 75 0.31 -5.20 0.92
CA SER A 75 -0.58 -6.36 1.09
C SER A 75 -1.48 -6.24 2.33
N GLU A 76 -0.93 -5.75 3.45
CA GLU A 76 -1.67 -5.57 4.70
C GLU A 76 -2.69 -4.43 4.59
N ILE A 77 -2.33 -3.33 3.91
CA ILE A 77 -3.23 -2.20 3.68
C ILE A 77 -4.40 -2.60 2.80
N ARG A 78 -4.14 -3.29 1.67
CA ARG A 78 -5.20 -3.78 0.77
C ARG A 78 -6.18 -4.68 1.52
N LYS A 79 -5.66 -5.68 2.24
CA LYS A 79 -6.47 -6.63 3.03
C LYS A 79 -7.30 -5.94 4.12
N TRP A 80 -6.71 -4.96 4.80
CA TRP A 80 -7.44 -4.19 5.81
C TRP A 80 -8.55 -3.35 5.17
N TRP A 81 -8.27 -2.71 4.03
CA TRP A 81 -9.21 -1.83 3.34
C TRP A 81 -10.43 -2.57 2.80
N GLU A 82 -10.23 -3.76 2.22
CA GLU A 82 -11.32 -4.65 1.79
C GLU A 82 -12.29 -4.94 2.94
N ARG A 83 -11.76 -5.33 4.10
CA ARG A 83 -12.59 -5.59 5.30
C ARG A 83 -13.25 -4.33 5.86
N TYR A 84 -12.58 -3.19 5.80
CA TYR A 84 -13.11 -1.93 6.32
C TYR A 84 -14.30 -1.43 5.49
N LYS A 85 -14.27 -1.64 4.16
CA LYS A 85 -15.38 -1.33 3.25
C LYS A 85 -16.60 -2.22 3.45
N ASP A 86 -16.41 -3.50 3.78
CA ASP A 86 -17.54 -4.41 3.97
C ASP A 86 -18.33 -4.16 5.27
N VAL A 87 -17.73 -3.43 6.21
CA VAL A 87 -18.32 -3.16 7.54
C VAL A 87 -19.00 -1.78 7.61
N ASN A 88 -18.78 -0.89 6.63
CA ASN A 88 -19.34 0.46 6.57
C ASN A 88 -20.15 0.68 5.29
#